data_AF-A0A0S8EY22-F1
#
_entry.id   AF-A0A0S8EY22-F1
#
_cell.length_a   1.000
_cell.length_b   1.000
_cell.length_c   1.000
_cell.angle_alpha   90.00
_cell.angle_beta   90.00
_cell.angle_gamma   90.00
#
_symmetry.space_group_name_H-M   'P 1'
#
loop_
_entity.id
_entity.type
_entity.pdbx_description
1 polymer ?
#
loop_
_entity_poly.entity_id
_entity_poly.type
_entity_poly.pdbx_seq_one_letter_code
_entity_poly.pdbx_strand_id
1 'polypeptide(L)'
;MNELARYLMENAYIDFQGGITIEEVRKFLRDEDSRESRALLSRLIEGNGMDDLMVTIADCLKEYIRTGINEDIVKAQLVTYSES
;
A
#
# COMPACT_ATOMS: atom_id res chain seq x y z
N MET A 1 15.75 18.33 -11.17
CA MET A 1 14.31 18.14 -10.87
C MET A 1 13.79 16.79 -11.34
N ASN A 2 13.92 16.45 -12.63
CA ASN A 2 13.44 15.14 -13.14
C ASN A 2 14.13 13.93 -12.48
N GLU A 3 15.44 14.00 -12.25
CA GLU A 3 16.18 12.93 -11.56
C GLU A 3 15.76 12.78 -10.10
N LEU A 4 15.53 13.90 -9.40
CA LEU A 4 15.00 13.89 -8.04
C LEU A 4 13.58 13.30 -8.00
N ALA A 5 12.69 13.70 -8.91
CA ALA A 5 11.34 13.15 -8.99
C ALA A 5 11.38 11.63 -9.22
N ARG A 6 12.24 11.14 -10.14
CA ARG A 6 12.44 9.72 -10.37
C ARG A 6 12.94 9.00 -9.12
N TYR A 7 13.97 9.54 -8.46
CA TYR A 7 14.50 8.97 -7.22
C TYR A 7 13.42 8.88 -6.14
N LEU A 8 12.63 9.94 -5.94
CA LEU A 8 11.53 9.94 -4.97
C LEU A 8 10.46 8.89 -5.33
N MET A 9 10.14 8.73 -6.62
CA MET A 9 9.19 7.70 -7.09
C MET A 9 9.71 6.27 -6.91
N GLU A 10 10.99 6.04 -7.16
CA GLU A 10 11.63 4.73 -6.96
C GLU A 10 11.74 4.36 -5.47
N ASN A 11 11.85 5.35 -4.60
CA ASN A 11 11.99 5.17 -3.15
C ASN A 11 10.69 5.40 -2.38
N ALA A 12 9.58 5.69 -3.07
CA ALA A 12 8.26 5.76 -2.45
C ALA A 12 7.86 4.37 -1.94
N TYR A 13 7.19 4.34 -0.80
CA TYR A 13 6.56 3.16 -0.22
C TYR A 13 5.11 3.49 0.13
N ILE A 14 4.27 2.45 0.12
CA ILE A 14 2.88 2.55 0.60
C ILE A 14 2.90 2.08 2.04
N ASP A 15 2.38 2.92 2.92
CA ASP A 15 2.19 2.58 4.32
C ASP A 15 0.70 2.48 4.63
N PHE A 16 0.29 1.34 5.18
CA PHE A 16 -1.07 1.12 5.64
C PHE A 16 -1.20 1.66 7.08
N GLN A 17 -1.62 2.92 7.20
CA GLN A 17 -1.74 3.58 8.49
C GLN A 17 -2.66 2.84 9.47
N GLY A 18 -2.28 2.89 10.74
CA GLY A 18 -3.11 2.46 11.87
C GLY A 18 -2.83 1.04 12.36
N GLY A 19 -2.21 0.19 11.51
CA GLY A 19 -2.06 -1.24 11.81
C GLY A 19 -3.43 -1.91 11.91
N ILE A 20 -3.57 -3.11 11.35
CA ILE A 20 -4.82 -3.85 11.43
C ILE A 20 -4.58 -5.20 12.08
N THR A 21 -5.38 -5.51 13.09
CA THR A 21 -5.32 -6.78 13.81
C THR A 21 -6.10 -7.86 13.06
N ILE A 22 -5.75 -9.13 13.29
CA ILE A 22 -6.49 -10.25 12.70
C ILE A 22 -7.97 -10.28 13.15
N GLU A 23 -8.27 -9.77 14.34
CA GLU A 23 -9.64 -9.66 14.84
C GLU A 23 -10.45 -8.63 14.04
N GLU A 24 -9.84 -7.50 13.70
CA GLU A 24 -10.45 -6.49 12.83
C GLU A 24 -10.66 -7.02 11.41
N VAL A 25 -9.69 -7.72 10.83
CA VAL A 25 -9.85 -8.37 9.51
C VAL A 25 -11.01 -9.36 9.53
N ARG A 26 -11.11 -10.21 10.56
CA ARG A 26 -12.25 -11.13 10.73
C ARG A 26 -13.58 -10.38 10.85
N LYS A 27 -13.59 -9.21 11.47
CA LYS A 27 -14.79 -8.36 11.58
C LYS A 27 -15.17 -7.80 10.21
N PHE A 28 -14.21 -7.33 9.41
CA PHE A 28 -14.47 -6.81 8.07
C PHE A 28 -15.00 -7.90 7.11
N LEU A 29 -14.48 -9.12 7.22
CA LEU A 29 -14.85 -10.25 6.35
C LEU A 29 -16.06 -11.05 6.87
N ARG A 30 -16.67 -10.66 7.99
CA ARG A 30 -17.72 -11.45 8.65
C ARG A 30 -18.92 -11.72 7.76
N ASP A 31 -19.34 -10.71 7.01
CA ASP A 31 -20.51 -10.79 6.14
C ASP A 31 -20.15 -11.30 4.72
N GLU A 32 -18.86 -11.53 4.47
CA GLU A 32 -18.32 -12.05 3.20
C GLU A 32 -17.83 -13.50 3.35
N ASP A 33 -18.75 -14.47 3.33
CA ASP A 33 -18.42 -15.92 3.35
C ASP A 33 -17.98 -16.45 1.96
N SER A 34 -17.13 -15.68 1.28
CA SER A 34 -16.54 -16.10 0.01
C SER A 34 -15.44 -17.15 0.23
N ARG A 35 -15.10 -17.89 -0.83
CA ARG A 35 -13.97 -18.84 -0.77
C ARG A 35 -12.65 -18.10 -0.55
N GLU A 36 -12.54 -16.93 -1.15
CA GLU A 36 -11.40 -16.02 -1.13
C GLU A 36 -11.17 -15.47 0.28
N SER A 37 -12.22 -14.99 0.94
CA SER A 37 -12.18 -14.47 2.32
C SER A 37 -11.72 -15.55 3.30
N ARG A 38 -12.22 -16.78 3.16
CA ARG A 38 -11.80 -17.93 3.99
C ARG A 38 -10.34 -18.31 3.75
N ALA A 39 -9.89 -18.31 2.50
CA ALA A 39 -8.50 -18.62 2.15
C ALA A 39 -7.52 -17.58 2.71
N LEU A 40 -7.88 -16.29 2.62
CA LEU A 40 -7.10 -15.20 3.22
C LEU A 40 -6.99 -15.36 4.73
N LEU A 41 -8.11 -15.61 5.41
CA LEU A 41 -8.12 -15.83 6.86
C LEU A 41 -7.26 -17.03 7.27
N SER A 42 -7.33 -18.16 6.56
CA SER A 42 -6.49 -19.34 6.84
C SER A 42 -5.01 -18.99 6.75
N ARG A 43 -4.60 -18.30 5.67
CA ARG A 43 -3.21 -17.90 5.45
C ARG A 43 -2.71 -16.94 6.54
N LEU A 44 -3.55 -16.02 7.00
CA LEU A 44 -3.20 -15.08 8.08
C LEU A 44 -3.05 -15.76 9.44
N ILE A 45 -3.73 -16.89 9.67
CA ILE A 45 -3.62 -17.69 10.89
C ILE A 45 -2.36 -18.57 10.86
N GLU A 46 -1.99 -19.09 9.69
CA GLU A 46 -0.90 -20.07 9.51
C GLU A 46 0.50 -19.44 9.35
N GLY A 47 0.59 -18.17 8.93
CA GLY A 47 1.85 -17.51 8.54
C GLY A 47 2.38 -16.42 9.50
N ASN A 48 3.25 -15.54 8.97
CA ASN A 48 3.85 -14.37 9.65
C ASN A 48 2.85 -13.25 9.99
N GLY A 49 1.55 -13.55 9.99
CA GLY A 49 0.50 -12.63 10.40
C GLY A 49 0.28 -11.45 9.46
N MET A 50 -0.17 -10.34 10.06
CA MET A 50 -0.64 -9.15 9.34
C MET A 50 0.48 -8.32 8.72
N ASP A 51 1.67 -8.32 9.32
CA ASP A 51 2.81 -7.52 8.86
C ASP A 51 3.29 -7.98 7.49
N ASP A 52 3.37 -9.30 7.28
CA ASP A 52 3.74 -9.90 5.99
C ASP A 52 2.73 -9.58 4.89
N LEU A 53 1.43 -9.59 5.22
CA LEU A 53 0.38 -9.17 4.30
C LEU A 53 0.57 -7.70 3.89
N MET A 54 0.74 -6.80 4.87
CA MET A 54 0.85 -5.36 4.59
C MET A 54 2.06 -5.05 3.72
N VAL A 55 3.23 -5.62 4.02
CA VAL A 55 4.45 -5.44 3.21
C VAL A 55 4.25 -5.97 1.80
N THR A 56 3.73 -7.20 1.66
CA THR A 56 3.55 -7.83 0.35
C THR A 56 2.59 -7.01 -0.53
N ILE A 57 1.47 -6.57 0.03
CA ILE A 57 0.49 -5.78 -0.72
C ILE A 57 1.04 -4.39 -1.04
N ALA A 58 1.76 -3.75 -0.12
CA ALA A 58 2.40 -2.45 -0.36
C ALA A 58 3.39 -2.51 -1.53
N ASP A 59 4.22 -3.56 -1.59
CA ASP A 59 5.18 -3.77 -2.69
C ASP A 59 4.48 -3.99 -4.03
N CYS A 60 3.41 -4.79 -4.06
CA CYS A 60 2.63 -4.99 -5.29
C CYS A 60 1.95 -3.71 -5.75
N LEU A 61 1.40 -2.92 -4.82
CA LEU A 61 0.68 -1.68 -5.16
C LEU A 61 1.62 -0.54 -5.56
N LYS A 62 2.89 -0.55 -5.12
CA LYS A 62 3.89 0.45 -5.47
C LYS A 62 4.06 0.64 -6.97
N GLU A 63 3.96 -0.43 -7.75
CA GLU A 63 4.08 -0.36 -9.22
C GLU A 63 2.95 0.46 -9.85
N TYR A 64 1.76 0.44 -9.23
CA TYR A 64 0.59 1.17 -9.69
C TYR A 64 0.60 2.64 -9.29
N ILE A 65 1.43 3.04 -8.31
CA ILE A 65 1.61 4.47 -7.97
C ILE A 65 1.95 5.25 -9.24
N ARG A 66 2.84 4.72 -10.10
CA ARG A 66 3.29 5.39 -11.35
C ARG A 66 2.14 5.71 -12.32
N THR A 67 0.99 5.05 -12.19
CA THR A 67 -0.18 5.32 -13.05
C THR A 67 -0.97 6.56 -12.60
N GLY A 68 -0.96 6.88 -11.30
CA GLY A 68 -1.68 8.04 -10.74
C GLY A 68 -0.78 9.17 -10.22
N ILE A 69 0.43 8.84 -9.79
CA ILE A 69 1.48 9.73 -9.30
C ILE A 69 2.74 9.42 -10.12
N ASN A 70 3.07 10.29 -11.05
CA ASN A 70 4.24 10.17 -11.93
C ASN A 70 5.16 11.38 -11.79
N GLU A 71 6.27 11.40 -12.54
CA GLU A 71 7.29 12.44 -12.45
C GLU A 71 6.73 13.85 -12.72
N ASP A 72 5.74 13.98 -13.61
CA ASP A 72 5.11 15.27 -13.92
C ASP A 72 4.29 15.79 -12.74
N ILE A 73 3.49 14.91 -12.12
CA ILE A 73 2.70 15.25 -10.92
C ILE A 73 3.63 15.59 -9.75
N VAL A 74 4.67 14.79 -9.50
CA VAL A 74 5.64 15.06 -8.42
C VAL A 74 6.35 16.39 -8.66
N LYS A 75 6.78 16.67 -9.89
CA LYS A 75 7.39 17.95 -10.23
C LYS A 75 6.44 19.12 -9.97
N ALA A 76 5.17 19.00 -10.33
CA ALA A 76 4.18 20.04 -10.05
C ALA A 76 4.00 20.31 -8.54
N GLN A 77 3.98 19.24 -7.73
CA GLN A 77 3.92 19.38 -6.26
C GLN A 77 5.21 19.97 -5.67
N LEU A 78 6.38 19.60 -6.19
CA LEU A 78 7.67 20.16 -5.75
C LEU A 78 7.77 21.67 -6.07
N VAL A 79 7.26 22.10 -7.23
CA VAL A 79 7.16 23.53 -7.56
C VAL A 79 6.22 24.23 -6.59
N THR A 80 5.04 23.67 -6.35
CA THR A 80 4.05 24.22 -5.39
C THR A 80 4.67 24.37 -3.99
N TYR A 81 5.38 23.36 -3.50
CA TYR A 81 6.09 23.41 -2.22
C TYR A 81 7.20 24.46 -2.19
N SER A 82 7.92 24.66 -3.30
CA SER A 82 8.98 25.68 -3.36
C SER A 82 8.45 27.13 -3.34
N GLU A 83 7.18 27.30 -3.71
CA GLU A 83 6.49 28.59 -3.76
C GLU A 83 5.65 28.88 -2.51
N SER A 84 5.45 27.88 -1.62
CA SER A 84 4.79 28.00 -0.32
C SER A 84 5.74 28.38 0.80
#